data_AF-A0A819VRZ0-F1
#
_entry.id   AF-A0A819VRZ0-F1
#
_cell.length_a   1.000
_cell.length_b   1.000
_cell.length_c   1.000
_cell.angle_alpha   90.00
_cell.angle_beta   90.00
_cell.angle_gamma   90.00
#
_symmetry.space_group_name_H-M   'P 1'
#
loop_
_entity.id
_entity.type
_entity.pdbx_description
1 polymer ?
#
loop_
_entity_poly.entity_id
_entity_poly.type
_entity_poly.pdbx_seq_one_letter_code
_entity_poly.pdbx_strand_id
1 'polypeptide(L)'
;MARSQQRQQPMSISTVDLDVDDITTLHREEHIPSHNFGDETLSEPDNTRSRRLLILFIVVFIIIILISLAGFIMAICALVLSKSESTNSISTTTVASTSATTPPQCSPSPATYFQYTTVTPPQCLSYTLNTDATRNIGYTSSINYCDDVAPFSNTTSVWIRFQEPAGTLLASSPVSPNYCGTVVTGWYAGQYPSPVFTTATSIVCFYYATNTCSSCATISVTNCLNFYVYLLPEPQSCNYRYCTL
;
A
#
# COMPACT_ATOMS: atom_id res chain seq x y z
N MET A 1 16.39 17.27 -59.87
CA MET A 1 16.59 17.55 -58.42
C MET A 1 17.34 16.39 -57.81
N ALA A 2 18.59 16.62 -57.44
CA ALA A 2 19.47 15.67 -56.79
C ALA A 2 19.22 15.64 -55.27
N ARG A 3 19.45 14.49 -54.64
CA ARG A 3 19.93 14.30 -53.24
C ARG A 3 20.12 12.79 -53.02
N SER A 4 21.34 12.29 -53.21
CA SER A 4 22.39 12.11 -52.19
C SER A 4 22.05 11.00 -51.18
N GLN A 5 22.50 9.77 -51.48
CA GLN A 5 22.71 8.76 -50.45
C GLN A 5 24.14 8.91 -49.91
N GLN A 6 24.25 9.30 -48.64
CA GLN A 6 25.51 9.32 -47.90
C GLN A 6 25.81 7.92 -47.36
N ARG A 7 27.02 7.43 -47.64
CA ARG A 7 27.59 6.20 -47.09
C ARG A 7 27.80 6.34 -45.59
N GLN A 8 27.45 5.30 -44.83
CA GLN A 8 27.95 5.10 -43.48
C GLN A 8 29.38 4.54 -43.55
N GLN A 9 30.31 5.20 -42.86
CA GLN A 9 31.60 4.64 -42.46
C GLN A 9 31.53 4.28 -40.95
N PRO A 10 32.18 3.20 -40.50
CA PRO A 10 32.17 2.80 -39.10
C PRO A 10 33.15 3.65 -38.27
N MET A 11 32.70 4.14 -37.12
CA MET A 11 33.54 4.84 -36.14
C MET A 11 34.22 3.81 -35.23
N SER A 12 35.54 3.87 -35.18
CA SER A 12 36.42 3.05 -34.35
C SER A 12 36.27 3.35 -32.86
N ILE A 13 36.20 2.29 -32.06
CA ILE A 13 36.34 2.30 -30.60
C ILE A 13 37.79 2.65 -30.26
N SER A 14 37.99 3.71 -29.46
CA SER A 14 39.25 3.98 -28.77
C SER A 14 39.08 3.65 -27.29
N THR A 15 39.74 2.61 -26.83
CA THR A 15 39.97 2.31 -25.42
C THR A 15 40.93 3.34 -24.84
N VAL A 16 40.57 3.93 -23.70
CA VAL A 16 41.45 4.80 -22.91
C VAL A 16 42.00 3.95 -21.77
N ASP A 17 43.29 3.65 -21.84
CA ASP A 17 44.07 3.08 -20.74
C ASP A 17 44.25 4.16 -19.66
N LEU A 18 43.90 3.83 -18.41
CA LEU A 18 44.21 4.65 -17.25
C LEU A 18 45.38 4.01 -16.52
N ASP A 19 46.55 4.64 -16.66
CA ASP A 19 47.77 4.32 -15.92
C ASP A 19 47.56 4.54 -14.42
N VAL A 20 47.82 3.49 -13.64
CA VAL A 20 47.90 3.47 -12.18
C VAL A 20 49.37 3.64 -11.83
N ASP A 21 49.81 4.86 -11.51
CA ASP A 21 51.06 5.14 -10.76
C ASP A 21 51.21 6.65 -10.51
N ASP A 22 50.52 7.21 -9.51
CA ASP A 22 51.01 8.39 -8.77
C ASP A 22 50.23 8.65 -7.46
N ILE A 23 50.41 7.78 -6.45
CA ILE A 23 50.02 8.12 -5.06
C ILE A 23 51.12 7.68 -4.11
N THR A 24 52.27 8.35 -4.17
CA THR A 24 53.25 8.32 -3.07
C THR A 24 53.97 9.65 -2.98
N THR A 25 53.46 10.59 -2.20
CA THR A 25 54.25 11.48 -1.30
C THR A 25 53.36 12.58 -0.74
N LEU A 26 52.94 12.45 0.53
CA LEU A 26 52.70 13.55 1.48
C LEU A 26 52.27 12.96 2.83
N HIS A 27 53.25 12.52 3.62
CA HIS A 27 53.10 12.41 5.07
C HIS A 27 54.25 13.20 5.70
N ARG A 28 53.92 14.39 6.20
CA ARG A 28 54.77 15.20 7.06
C ARG A 28 54.11 15.20 8.43
N GLU A 29 54.69 14.46 9.37
CA GLU A 29 54.34 14.54 10.80
C GLU A 29 54.79 15.89 11.35
N GLU A 30 53.86 16.62 11.99
CA GLU A 30 54.20 17.70 12.92
C GLU A 30 53.87 17.29 14.35
N HIS A 31 54.86 17.46 15.21
CA HIS A 31 54.88 17.06 16.61
C HIS A 31 54.32 18.22 17.46
N ILE A 32 53.16 18.04 18.11
CA ILE A 32 52.56 19.03 19.01
C ILE A 32 52.97 18.70 20.47
N PRO A 33 53.55 19.65 21.24
CA PRO A 33 53.89 19.41 22.63
C PRO A 33 52.66 19.59 23.54
N SER A 34 52.45 18.62 24.43
CA SER A 34 51.39 18.60 25.44
C SER A 34 51.71 19.55 26.60
N HIS A 35 50.90 20.61 26.76
CA HIS A 35 50.92 21.50 27.92
C HIS A 35 49.86 21.02 28.93
N ASN A 36 50.29 20.55 30.10
CA ASN A 36 49.39 20.23 31.23
C ASN A 36 48.87 21.54 31.85
N PHE A 37 47.55 21.76 31.76
CA PHE A 37 46.84 22.80 32.49
C PHE A 37 46.11 22.14 33.66
N GLY A 38 46.43 22.58 34.88
CA GLY A 38 45.83 22.07 36.11
C GLY A 38 44.33 22.38 36.17
N ASP A 39 43.56 21.38 36.58
CA ASP A 39 42.11 21.46 36.81
C ASP A 39 41.86 22.07 38.20
N GLU A 40 41.51 23.35 38.26
CA GLU A 40 40.89 23.96 39.43
C GLU A 40 39.39 23.63 39.42
N THR A 41 39.01 22.62 40.20
CA THR A 41 37.62 22.24 40.41
C THR A 41 36.87 23.33 41.18
N LEU A 42 36.19 24.22 40.46
CA LEU A 42 35.16 25.10 41.00
C LEU A 42 33.90 24.25 41.29
N SER A 43 33.58 24.06 42.56
CA SER A 43 32.41 23.28 43.01
C SER A 43 31.10 23.88 42.46
N GLU A 44 30.44 23.17 41.54
CA GLU A 44 29.09 23.51 41.07
C GLU A 44 28.08 23.47 42.23
N PRO A 45 27.10 24.39 42.27
CA PRO A 45 26.04 24.38 43.27
C PRO A 45 25.15 23.14 43.09
N ASP A 46 24.86 22.44 44.21
CA ASP A 46 24.13 21.17 44.25
C ASP A 46 22.72 21.25 43.62
N ASN A 47 22.65 20.94 42.33
CA ASN A 47 21.47 20.83 41.47
C ASN A 47 20.59 19.60 41.84
N THR A 48 21.06 18.73 42.72
CA THR A 48 20.37 17.47 43.07
C THR A 48 19.12 17.75 43.90
N ARG A 49 19.16 18.75 44.79
CA ARG A 49 18.02 19.13 45.63
C ARG A 49 16.90 19.80 44.82
N SER A 50 17.27 20.65 43.86
CA SER A 50 16.31 21.33 42.96
C SER A 50 15.62 20.33 42.02
N ARG A 51 16.38 19.38 41.45
CA ARG A 51 15.83 18.31 40.62
C ARG A 51 14.89 17.37 41.38
N ARG A 52 15.21 17.02 42.63
CA ARG A 52 14.32 16.20 43.48
C ARG A 52 13.01 16.91 43.79
N LEU A 53 13.05 18.21 44.05
CA LEU A 53 11.83 19.02 44.26
C LEU A 53 11.01 19.11 42.96
N LEU A 54 11.65 19.35 41.82
CA LEU A 54 10.98 19.40 40.52
C LEU A 54 10.29 18.07 40.18
N ILE A 55 10.97 16.93 40.39
CA ILE A 55 10.39 15.59 40.17
C ILE A 55 9.19 15.38 41.10
N LEU A 56 9.28 15.79 42.38
CA LEU A 56 8.18 15.67 43.32
C LEU A 56 6.97 16.51 42.86
N PHE A 57 7.19 17.75 42.38
CA PHE A 57 6.12 18.58 41.82
C PHE A 57 5.47 17.95 40.59
N ILE A 58 6.26 17.37 39.68
CA ILE A 58 5.74 16.67 38.49
C ILE A 58 4.88 15.47 38.90
N VAL A 59 5.35 14.66 39.85
CA VAL A 59 4.60 13.48 40.34
C VAL A 59 3.30 13.89 41.01
N VAL A 60 3.31 14.92 41.86
CA VAL A 60 2.10 15.45 42.50
C VAL A 60 1.11 15.99 41.45
N PHE A 61 1.59 16.69 40.43
CA PHE A 61 0.75 17.21 39.35
C PHE A 61 0.09 16.08 38.53
N ILE A 62 0.84 15.03 38.20
CA ILE A 62 0.30 13.83 37.53
C ILE A 62 -0.79 13.17 38.38
N ILE A 63 -0.56 13.03 39.69
CA ILE A 63 -1.56 12.44 40.60
C ILE A 63 -2.85 13.29 40.63
N ILE A 64 -2.74 14.62 40.68
CA ILE A 64 -3.90 15.53 40.65
C ILE A 64 -4.68 15.40 39.34
N ILE A 65 -4.00 15.29 38.20
CA ILE A 65 -4.63 15.06 36.89
C ILE A 65 -5.37 13.73 36.88
N LEU A 66 -4.74 12.65 37.38
CA LEU A 66 -5.37 11.33 37.42
C LEU A 66 -6.61 11.30 38.33
N ILE A 67 -6.56 11.96 39.49
CA ILE A 67 -7.71 12.09 40.39
C ILE A 67 -8.84 12.88 39.73
N SER A 68 -8.50 13.98 39.04
CA SER A 68 -9.47 14.81 38.34
C SER A 68 -10.12 14.07 37.16
N LEU A 69 -9.32 13.30 36.41
CA LEU A 69 -9.80 12.50 35.29
C LEU A 69 -10.69 11.35 35.77
N ALA A 70 -10.32 10.66 36.85
CA ALA A 70 -11.15 9.62 37.45
C ALA A 70 -12.48 10.18 37.98
N GLY A 71 -12.46 11.37 38.60
CA GLY A 71 -13.67 12.07 39.04
C GLY A 71 -14.58 12.47 37.87
N PHE A 72 -13.99 12.93 36.77
CA PHE A 72 -14.72 13.29 35.54
C PHE A 72 -15.35 12.05 34.87
N ILE A 73 -14.62 10.93 34.82
CA ILE A 73 -15.13 9.65 34.29
C ILE A 73 -16.33 9.16 35.13
N MET A 74 -16.25 9.23 36.46
CA MET A 74 -17.36 8.82 37.34
C MET A 74 -18.60 9.72 37.19
N ALA A 75 -18.42 11.03 36.98
CA ALA A 75 -19.52 11.96 36.74
C ALA A 75 -20.21 11.71 35.38
N ILE A 76 -19.44 11.38 34.34
CA ILE A 76 -19.97 11.00 33.03
C ILE A 76 -20.74 9.68 33.13
N CYS A 77 -20.21 8.67 33.84
CA CYS A 77 -20.92 7.40 34.04
C CYS A 77 -22.26 7.60 34.76
N ALA A 78 -22.32 8.50 35.76
CA ALA A 78 -23.56 8.83 36.45
C ALA A 78 -24.59 9.53 35.53
N LEU A 79 -24.15 10.38 34.60
CA LEU A 79 -25.01 11.03 33.60
C LEU A 79 -25.57 10.06 32.55
N VAL A 80 -24.83 9.00 32.21
CA VAL A 80 -25.29 7.97 31.27
C VAL A 80 -26.27 6.99 31.93
N LEU A 81 -26.13 6.75 33.23
CA LEU A 81 -27.02 5.85 33.99
C LEU A 81 -28.40 6.46 34.32
N SER A 82 -28.58 7.78 34.20
CA SER A 82 -29.89 8.40 34.46
C SER A 82 -30.85 8.43 33.26
N LYS A 83 -30.54 7.75 32.14
CA LYS A 83 -31.33 7.85 30.89
C LYS A 83 -31.89 6.53 30.34
N SER A 84 -32.18 5.54 31.18
CA SER A 84 -32.94 4.37 30.71
C SER A 84 -33.98 3.91 31.73
N GLU A 85 -35.12 4.60 31.78
CA GLU A 85 -36.36 4.00 32.28
C GLU A 85 -37.57 4.64 31.57
N SER A 86 -38.00 4.01 30.46
CA SER A 86 -39.40 4.04 30.02
C SER A 86 -39.72 2.73 29.31
N THR A 87 -40.23 1.80 30.11
CA THR A 87 -40.95 0.61 29.69
C THR A 87 -42.19 0.99 28.87
N ASN A 88 -42.29 0.49 27.64
CA ASN A 88 -43.57 0.25 26.97
C ASN A 88 -43.52 -1.14 26.32
N SER A 89 -44.34 -2.03 26.85
CA SER A 89 -44.59 -3.38 26.37
C SER A 89 -45.47 -3.35 25.13
N ILE A 90 -44.92 -3.76 23.98
CA ILE A 90 -45.69 -4.19 22.80
C ILE A 90 -45.11 -5.52 22.35
N SER A 91 -45.95 -6.56 22.38
CA SER A 91 -45.66 -7.87 21.81
C SER A 91 -45.56 -7.77 20.30
N THR A 92 -44.33 -7.72 19.78
CA THR A 92 -44.07 -7.97 18.36
C THR A 92 -42.75 -8.74 18.25
N THR A 93 -42.82 -9.85 17.53
CA THR A 93 -41.75 -10.78 17.17
C THR A 93 -40.41 -10.08 16.93
N THR A 94 -39.43 -10.37 17.78
CA THR A 94 -38.06 -9.86 17.72
C THR A 94 -37.34 -10.37 16.48
N VAL A 95 -37.34 -9.56 15.42
CA VAL A 95 -36.24 -9.59 14.44
C VAL A 95 -35.10 -8.82 15.08
N ALA A 96 -33.99 -9.50 15.36
CA ALA A 96 -32.78 -8.90 15.87
C ALA A 96 -32.28 -7.85 14.88
N SER A 97 -32.36 -6.57 15.25
CA SER A 97 -31.66 -5.48 14.56
C SER A 97 -30.18 -5.53 14.91
N THR A 98 -29.47 -6.53 14.41
CA THR A 98 -28.07 -6.34 14.05
C THR A 98 -28.06 -5.26 12.97
N SER A 99 -27.41 -4.13 13.23
CA SER A 99 -26.96 -3.21 12.21
C SER A 99 -26.06 -3.99 11.25
N ALA A 100 -26.69 -4.65 10.27
CA ALA A 100 -26.02 -5.34 9.20
C ALA A 100 -25.25 -4.29 8.42
N THR A 101 -23.93 -4.31 8.59
CA THR A 101 -23.01 -3.74 7.61
C THR A 101 -23.34 -4.44 6.30
N THR A 102 -24.21 -3.84 5.48
CA THR A 102 -24.51 -4.36 4.15
C THR A 102 -23.19 -4.47 3.41
N PRO A 103 -22.76 -5.68 3.01
CA PRO A 103 -21.53 -5.86 2.25
C PRO A 103 -21.57 -4.97 1.01
N PRO A 104 -20.42 -4.40 0.58
CA PRO A 104 -20.37 -3.62 -0.64
C PRO A 104 -20.97 -4.46 -1.78
N GLN A 105 -22.05 -3.94 -2.39
CA GLN A 105 -22.80 -4.68 -3.41
C GLN A 105 -22.05 -4.62 -4.74
N CYS A 106 -21.07 -5.49 -4.91
CA CYS A 106 -20.62 -5.89 -6.24
C CYS A 106 -21.38 -7.15 -6.59
N SER A 107 -22.49 -7.00 -7.31
CA SER A 107 -23.13 -8.16 -7.91
C SER A 107 -22.45 -8.39 -9.26
N PRO A 108 -21.78 -9.53 -9.48
CA PRO A 108 -21.34 -9.87 -10.81
C PRO A 108 -22.62 -10.14 -11.61
N SER A 109 -22.81 -9.46 -12.74
CA SER A 109 -23.91 -9.78 -13.65
C SER A 109 -23.88 -11.29 -13.95
N PRO A 110 -25.02 -11.99 -13.93
CA PRO A 110 -25.05 -13.45 -14.11
C PRO A 110 -24.23 -13.84 -15.33
N ALA A 111 -23.33 -14.81 -15.13
CA ALA A 111 -22.42 -15.30 -16.15
C ALA A 111 -23.22 -15.67 -17.40
N THR A 112 -23.05 -14.91 -18.48
CA THR A 112 -23.56 -15.26 -19.80
C THR A 112 -22.85 -16.52 -20.26
N TYR A 113 -23.63 -17.52 -20.67
CA TYR A 113 -23.13 -18.81 -21.17
C TYR A 113 -22.10 -18.57 -22.28
N PHE A 114 -20.89 -19.10 -22.07
CA PHE A 114 -19.76 -18.92 -22.98
C PHE A 114 -20.03 -19.59 -24.33
N GLN A 115 -20.03 -18.78 -25.39
CA GLN A 115 -19.90 -19.28 -26.76
C GLN A 115 -18.40 -19.45 -27.04
N TYR A 116 -17.99 -20.62 -27.52
CA TYR A 116 -16.62 -20.82 -28.00
C TYR A 116 -16.39 -19.93 -29.22
N THR A 117 -15.47 -18.97 -29.11
CA THR A 117 -15.04 -18.10 -30.20
C THR A 117 -13.70 -18.57 -30.74
N THR A 118 -13.64 -18.82 -32.04
CA THR A 118 -12.38 -19.17 -32.75
C THR A 118 -11.53 -17.94 -33.09
N VAL A 119 -12.08 -16.74 -32.83
CA VAL A 119 -11.44 -15.46 -33.11
C VAL A 119 -10.73 -14.97 -31.86
N THR A 120 -9.43 -14.69 -31.98
CA THR A 120 -8.65 -14.08 -30.90
C THR A 120 -9.22 -12.70 -30.56
N PRO A 121 -9.63 -12.44 -29.30
CA PRO A 121 -10.17 -11.16 -28.89
C PRO A 121 -9.14 -10.03 -29.05
N PRO A 122 -9.53 -8.80 -29.40
CA PRO A 122 -8.60 -7.68 -29.59
C PRO A 122 -7.70 -7.41 -28.38
N GLN A 123 -8.22 -7.57 -27.16
CA GLN A 123 -7.48 -7.42 -25.92
C GLN A 123 -6.40 -8.47 -25.69
N CYS A 124 -6.44 -9.58 -26.43
CA CYS A 124 -5.37 -10.58 -26.44
C CYS A 124 -4.24 -10.20 -27.42
N LEU A 125 -4.48 -9.21 -28.29
CA LEU A 125 -3.52 -8.71 -29.28
C LEU A 125 -2.92 -7.35 -28.86
N SER A 126 -3.71 -6.52 -28.18
CA SER A 126 -3.30 -5.18 -27.73
C SER A 126 -3.71 -4.96 -26.28
N TYR A 127 -2.71 -4.71 -25.43
CA TYR A 127 -2.85 -4.49 -24.00
C TYR A 127 -1.64 -3.70 -23.47
N THR A 128 -1.81 -3.07 -22.32
CA THR A 128 -0.73 -2.45 -21.55
C THR A 128 -0.06 -3.49 -20.67
N LEU A 129 1.26 -3.60 -20.78
CA LEU A 129 2.04 -4.46 -19.91
C LEU A 129 2.32 -3.76 -18.57
N ASN A 130 2.13 -4.47 -17.46
CA ASN A 130 2.50 -4.01 -16.13
C ASN A 130 3.48 -4.99 -15.48
N THR A 131 4.73 -4.53 -15.32
CA THR A 131 5.86 -5.31 -14.80
C THR A 131 6.39 -4.76 -13.48
N ASP A 132 5.60 -3.94 -12.79
CA ASP A 132 6.00 -3.36 -11.51
C ASP A 132 6.19 -4.46 -10.44
N ALA A 133 7.42 -4.71 -10.02
CA ALA A 133 7.72 -5.74 -9.02
C ALA A 133 7.04 -5.47 -7.66
N THR A 134 6.72 -4.22 -7.35
CA THR A 134 6.24 -3.82 -6.02
C THR A 134 4.81 -4.25 -5.74
N ARG A 135 4.01 -4.61 -6.76
CA ARG A 135 2.64 -5.15 -6.60
C ARG A 135 2.60 -6.65 -6.35
N ASN A 136 3.73 -7.35 -6.51
CA ASN A 136 3.80 -8.78 -6.21
C ASN A 136 3.49 -9.02 -4.72
N ILE A 137 2.77 -10.11 -4.40
CA ILE A 137 2.46 -10.49 -3.02
C ILE A 137 3.69 -10.73 -2.14
N GLY A 138 4.85 -11.01 -2.74
CA GLY A 138 6.13 -11.12 -2.04
C GLY A 138 6.73 -9.76 -1.61
N TYR A 139 6.18 -8.64 -2.08
CA TYR A 139 6.61 -7.30 -1.68
C TYR A 139 5.91 -6.87 -0.38
N THR A 140 6.65 -6.87 0.73
CA THR A 140 6.11 -6.70 2.08
C THR A 140 6.26 -5.29 2.66
N SER A 141 6.66 -4.31 1.84
CA SER A 141 6.85 -2.92 2.29
C SER A 141 5.58 -2.09 2.04
N SER A 142 5.17 -1.30 3.04
CA SER A 142 3.97 -0.46 3.00
C SER A 142 4.23 0.93 2.38
N ILE A 143 4.93 0.97 1.25
CA ILE A 143 5.06 2.23 0.50
C ILE A 143 3.70 2.55 -0.11
N ASN A 144 3.20 3.79 -0.05
CA ASN A 144 1.92 4.15 -0.66
C ASN A 144 2.07 4.36 -2.18
N TYR A 145 2.37 3.30 -2.93
CA TYR A 145 2.20 3.36 -4.37
C TYR A 145 0.71 3.40 -4.71
N CYS A 146 0.39 3.96 -5.87
CA CYS A 146 -0.97 4.22 -6.28
C CYS A 146 -1.32 3.47 -7.56
N ASP A 147 -2.56 2.98 -7.63
CA ASP A 147 -3.20 2.56 -8.88
C ASP A 147 -4.37 3.52 -9.25
N ASP A 148 -4.48 4.72 -8.66
CA ASP A 148 -5.50 5.74 -9.00
C ASP A 148 -5.14 6.62 -10.22
N VAL A 149 -4.16 6.18 -11.00
CA VAL A 149 -3.66 6.84 -12.20
C VAL A 149 -3.48 5.82 -13.33
N ALA A 150 -3.06 6.26 -14.52
CA ALA A 150 -2.75 5.35 -15.62
C ALA A 150 -1.77 4.23 -15.19
N PRO A 151 -1.98 2.97 -15.62
CA PRO A 151 -2.95 2.51 -16.62
C PRO A 151 -4.37 2.22 -16.08
N PHE A 152 -4.62 2.40 -14.78
CA PHE A 152 -5.88 2.03 -14.14
C PHE A 152 -6.90 3.18 -14.11
N SER A 153 -6.53 4.38 -14.57
CA SER A 153 -7.43 5.52 -14.54
C SER A 153 -8.68 5.33 -15.42
N ASN A 154 -9.82 5.80 -14.91
CA ASN A 154 -11.12 5.77 -15.58
C ASN A 154 -11.13 6.53 -16.93
N THR A 155 -10.19 7.45 -17.13
CA THR A 155 -10.06 8.26 -18.35
C THR A 155 -9.50 7.49 -19.54
N THR A 156 -8.77 6.40 -19.30
CA THR A 156 -8.02 5.70 -20.36
C THR A 156 -8.45 4.25 -20.58
N SER A 157 -9.19 3.64 -19.65
CA SER A 157 -9.82 2.30 -19.76
C SER A 157 -9.09 1.35 -20.72
N VAL A 158 -7.93 0.86 -20.31
CA VAL A 158 -7.08 -0.04 -21.11
C VAL A 158 -7.12 -1.47 -20.56
N TRP A 159 -6.87 -2.45 -21.43
CA TRP A 159 -6.62 -3.82 -21.01
C TRP A 159 -5.21 -3.96 -20.48
N ILE A 160 -5.05 -4.59 -19.32
CA ILE A 160 -3.78 -4.72 -18.63
C ILE A 160 -3.38 -6.20 -18.58
N ARG A 161 -2.12 -6.49 -18.90
CA ARG A 161 -1.49 -7.79 -18.67
C ARG A 161 -0.41 -7.63 -17.60
N PHE A 162 -0.50 -8.43 -16.54
CA PHE A 162 0.59 -8.54 -15.58
C PHE A 162 1.66 -9.51 -16.10
N GLN A 163 2.92 -9.17 -15.88
CA GLN A 163 4.05 -10.00 -16.23
C GLN A 163 5.17 -9.84 -15.20
N GLU A 164 5.98 -10.89 -15.06
CA GLU A 164 7.19 -10.87 -14.24
C GLU A 164 8.02 -9.59 -14.46
N PRO A 165 8.55 -8.96 -13.39
CA PRO A 165 8.57 -9.42 -11.99
C PRO A 165 7.32 -9.08 -11.15
N ALA A 166 6.27 -8.51 -11.74
CA ALA A 166 5.04 -8.23 -10.99
C ALA A 166 4.35 -9.51 -10.49
N GLY A 167 4.61 -10.66 -11.11
CA GLY A 167 3.69 -11.79 -11.17
C GLY A 167 2.90 -11.76 -12.48
N THR A 168 2.07 -12.78 -12.68
CA THR A 168 1.34 -13.00 -13.95
C THR A 168 -0.18 -12.99 -13.79
N LEU A 169 -0.66 -13.03 -12.55
CA LEU A 169 -2.08 -13.05 -12.21
C LEU A 169 -2.39 -12.04 -11.11
N LEU A 170 -3.63 -11.59 -11.01
CA LEU A 170 -4.12 -10.97 -9.78
C LEU A 170 -4.17 -12.00 -8.65
N ALA A 171 -3.83 -11.57 -7.43
CA ALA A 171 -3.88 -12.40 -6.22
C ALA A 171 -5.23 -13.14 -6.10
N SER A 172 -5.24 -14.47 -6.06
CA SER A 172 -6.48 -15.27 -6.03
C SER A 172 -7.07 -15.49 -4.63
N SER A 173 -6.48 -14.86 -3.62
CA SER A 173 -6.89 -14.92 -2.21
C SER A 173 -6.60 -13.58 -1.53
N PRO A 174 -7.27 -13.27 -0.40
CA PRO A 174 -7.00 -12.05 0.35
C PRO A 174 -5.52 -11.90 0.69
N VAL A 175 -4.95 -10.73 0.38
CA VAL A 175 -3.60 -10.34 0.76
C VAL A 175 -3.72 -9.32 1.89
N SER A 176 -3.02 -9.51 3.00
CA SER A 176 -3.14 -8.59 4.14
C SER A 176 -2.78 -7.14 3.76
N PRO A 177 -3.37 -6.14 4.45
CA PRO A 177 -2.95 -4.74 4.33
C PRO A 177 -1.43 -4.59 4.48
N ASN A 178 -0.84 -3.56 3.85
CA ASN A 178 0.60 -3.24 3.88
C ASN A 178 1.52 -4.15 3.04
N TYR A 179 0.94 -4.95 2.15
CA TYR A 179 1.66 -5.70 1.10
C TYR A 179 1.45 -5.05 -0.26
N CYS A 180 2.16 -5.52 -1.28
CA CYS A 180 2.02 -5.07 -2.68
C CYS A 180 2.29 -3.56 -2.84
N GLY A 181 3.03 -2.97 -1.90
CA GLY A 181 3.36 -1.55 -1.93
C GLY A 181 2.12 -0.70 -1.80
N THR A 182 1.21 -1.05 -0.89
CA THR A 182 0.03 -0.23 -0.59
C THR A 182 -0.53 -0.54 0.80
N VAL A 183 -1.44 0.30 1.28
CA VAL A 183 -2.17 0.05 2.53
C VAL A 183 -3.40 -0.83 2.30
N VAL A 184 -4.13 -0.62 1.21
CA VAL A 184 -5.37 -1.35 0.89
C VAL A 184 -5.14 -2.25 -0.32
N THR A 185 -5.17 -3.55 -0.08
CA THR A 185 -4.75 -4.57 -1.05
C THR A 185 -5.93 -5.15 -1.82
N GLY A 186 -5.91 -5.01 -3.14
CA GLY A 186 -6.89 -5.56 -4.07
C GLY A 186 -6.54 -6.98 -4.48
N TRP A 187 -7.48 -7.91 -4.36
CA TRP A 187 -7.34 -9.31 -4.78
C TRP A 187 -8.54 -9.76 -5.62
N TYR A 188 -8.33 -10.75 -6.47
CA TYR A 188 -9.33 -11.30 -7.38
C TYR A 188 -10.28 -12.25 -6.64
N ALA A 189 -11.51 -11.80 -6.43
CA ALA A 189 -12.58 -12.50 -5.71
C ALA A 189 -13.55 -13.19 -6.68
N GLY A 190 -13.01 -13.88 -7.69
CA GLY A 190 -13.80 -14.60 -8.67
C GLY A 190 -13.08 -15.82 -9.22
N GLN A 191 -13.70 -16.50 -10.18
CA GLN A 191 -13.09 -17.61 -10.88
C GLN A 191 -12.48 -17.13 -12.20
N TYR A 192 -11.30 -17.64 -12.54
CA TYR A 192 -10.67 -17.32 -13.82
C TYR A 192 -11.46 -17.99 -14.97
N PRO A 193 -11.73 -17.27 -16.09
CA PRO A 193 -12.39 -17.88 -17.23
C PRO A 193 -11.56 -19.05 -17.76
N SER A 194 -12.18 -20.23 -17.83
CA SER A 194 -11.52 -21.47 -18.29
C SER A 194 -11.53 -21.60 -19.82
N PRO A 195 -12.63 -21.30 -20.55
CA PRO A 195 -12.59 -21.35 -22.00
C PRO A 195 -11.68 -20.25 -22.56
N VAL A 196 -10.80 -20.62 -23.48
CA VAL A 196 -9.92 -19.68 -24.18
C VAL A 196 -10.74 -18.70 -24.99
N PHE A 197 -10.26 -17.46 -25.12
CA PHE A 197 -10.88 -16.36 -25.86
C PHE A 197 -12.24 -15.92 -25.35
N THR A 198 -12.52 -16.21 -24.08
CA THR A 198 -13.71 -15.74 -23.40
C THR A 198 -13.42 -14.64 -22.41
N THR A 199 -14.31 -13.65 -22.36
CA THR A 199 -14.30 -12.57 -21.39
C THR A 199 -15.40 -12.82 -20.35
N ALA A 200 -15.02 -12.79 -19.08
CA ALA A 200 -15.92 -12.95 -17.96
C ALA A 200 -15.98 -11.67 -17.12
N THR A 201 -17.17 -11.30 -16.68
CA THR A 201 -17.38 -10.32 -15.62
C THR A 201 -17.00 -10.96 -14.29
N SER A 202 -16.22 -10.26 -13.48
CA SER A 202 -15.72 -10.76 -12.20
C SER A 202 -15.58 -9.63 -11.18
N ILE A 203 -15.08 -9.95 -9.99
CA ILE A 203 -14.97 -9.02 -8.86
C ILE A 203 -13.53 -8.99 -8.36
N VAL A 204 -13.08 -7.79 -8.02
CA VAL A 204 -11.92 -7.57 -7.14
C VAL A 204 -12.41 -7.06 -5.79
N CYS A 205 -11.88 -7.62 -4.72
CA CYS A 205 -12.13 -7.19 -3.35
C CYS A 205 -10.91 -6.44 -2.83
N PHE A 206 -11.14 -5.37 -2.07
CA PHE A 206 -10.10 -4.60 -1.42
C PHE A 206 -10.11 -4.91 0.08
N TYR A 207 -8.97 -5.40 0.58
CA TYR A 207 -8.78 -5.73 1.98
C TYR A 207 -8.25 -4.51 2.73
N TYR A 208 -9.08 -4.01 3.66
CA TYR A 208 -8.68 -3.01 4.65
C TYR A 208 -8.97 -3.46 6.09
N ALA A 209 -8.08 -3.12 7.01
CA ALA A 209 -8.15 -3.47 8.43
C ALA A 209 -8.37 -4.97 8.67
N THR A 210 -9.57 -5.38 9.08
CA THR A 210 -9.94 -6.78 9.35
C THR A 210 -10.92 -7.36 8.32
N ASN A 211 -11.42 -6.54 7.40
CA ASN A 211 -12.38 -6.97 6.39
C ASN A 211 -11.68 -7.24 5.06
N THR A 212 -11.64 -8.51 4.66
CA THR A 212 -11.01 -8.97 3.41
C THR A 212 -11.68 -8.41 2.15
N CYS A 213 -12.86 -7.83 2.26
CA CYS A 213 -13.58 -7.17 1.18
C CYS A 213 -14.36 -5.96 1.72
N SER A 214 -13.63 -4.96 2.24
CA SER A 214 -14.23 -3.72 2.77
C SER A 214 -14.90 -2.89 1.67
N SER A 215 -14.34 -2.96 0.47
CA SER A 215 -14.91 -2.44 -0.77
C SER A 215 -14.58 -3.43 -1.89
N CYS A 216 -15.27 -3.30 -3.02
CA CYS A 216 -15.07 -4.15 -4.17
C CYS A 216 -15.32 -3.38 -5.46
N ALA A 217 -14.90 -3.94 -6.58
CA ALA A 217 -15.23 -3.42 -7.90
C ALA A 217 -15.50 -4.55 -8.89
N THR A 218 -16.36 -4.29 -9.86
CA THR A 218 -16.59 -5.19 -11.00
C THR A 218 -15.50 -4.99 -12.04
N ILE A 219 -14.97 -6.08 -12.57
CA ILE A 219 -13.90 -6.08 -13.57
C ILE A 219 -14.28 -6.99 -14.75
N SER A 220 -13.55 -6.88 -15.87
CA SER A 220 -13.61 -7.87 -16.94
C SER A 220 -12.28 -8.59 -17.08
N VAL A 221 -12.31 -9.91 -17.25
CA VAL A 221 -11.11 -10.75 -17.40
C VAL A 221 -11.25 -11.58 -18.65
N THR A 222 -10.22 -11.61 -19.50
CA THR A 222 -10.20 -12.45 -20.71
C THR A 222 -9.10 -13.50 -20.60
N ASN A 223 -9.42 -14.76 -20.90
CA ASN A 223 -8.43 -15.82 -21.08
C ASN A 223 -7.84 -15.76 -22.49
N CYS A 224 -6.59 -15.34 -22.61
CA CYS A 224 -5.87 -15.21 -23.89
C CYS A 224 -4.95 -16.40 -24.17
N LEU A 225 -5.42 -17.61 -23.87
CA LEU A 225 -4.70 -18.88 -23.98
C LEU A 225 -3.60 -19.06 -22.92
N ASN A 226 -2.54 -18.25 -23.00
CA ASN A 226 -1.34 -18.39 -22.16
C ASN A 226 -1.23 -17.34 -21.06
N PHE A 227 -2.12 -16.35 -21.05
CA PHE A 227 -2.14 -15.25 -20.09
C PHE A 227 -3.55 -14.71 -19.94
N TYR A 228 -3.76 -13.94 -18.89
CA TYR A 228 -4.99 -13.19 -18.68
C TYR A 228 -4.76 -11.70 -18.92
N VAL A 229 -5.80 -11.05 -19.43
CA VAL A 229 -5.87 -9.59 -19.50
C VAL A 229 -7.07 -9.10 -18.72
N TYR A 230 -6.90 -7.96 -18.07
CA TYR A 230 -7.86 -7.40 -17.13
C TYR A 230 -8.25 -6.00 -17.58
N LEU A 231 -9.55 -5.72 -17.61
CA LEU A 231 -10.06 -4.36 -17.64
C LEU A 231 -10.39 -3.98 -16.21
N LEU A 232 -9.54 -3.14 -15.62
CA LEU A 232 -9.58 -2.78 -14.20
C LEU A 232 -10.04 -1.32 -14.06
N PRO A 233 -10.99 -1.02 -13.17
CA PRO A 233 -11.39 0.35 -12.89
C PRO A 233 -10.33 1.07 -12.05
N GLU A 234 -10.45 2.40 -11.98
CA GLU A 234 -9.65 3.21 -11.06
C GLU A 234 -10.07 2.90 -9.61
N PRO A 235 -9.14 2.53 -8.73
CA PRO A 235 -9.41 2.41 -7.30
C PRO A 235 -9.84 3.76 -6.68
N GLN A 236 -10.48 3.71 -5.52
CA GLN A 236 -11.07 4.89 -4.89
C GLN A 236 -10.06 5.97 -4.49
N SER A 237 -8.82 5.59 -4.19
CA SER A 237 -7.75 6.50 -3.79
C SER A 237 -6.38 5.85 -3.95
N CYS A 238 -5.32 6.66 -3.97
CA CYS A 238 -3.94 6.19 -4.13
C CYS A 238 -3.54 5.05 -3.19
N ASN A 239 -4.00 5.01 -1.95
CA ASN A 239 -3.63 3.95 -1.01
C ASN A 239 -4.31 2.58 -1.30
N TYR A 240 -4.88 2.38 -2.49
CA TYR A 240 -5.43 1.14 -3.00
C TYR A 240 -4.60 0.66 -4.20
N ARG A 241 -4.25 -0.63 -4.22
CA ARG A 241 -3.60 -1.26 -5.39
C ARG A 241 -4.03 -2.68 -5.63
N TYR A 242 -3.92 -3.10 -6.87
CA TYR A 242 -4.12 -4.50 -7.27
C TYR A 242 -2.86 -5.33 -7.01
N CYS A 243 -2.96 -6.29 -6.09
CA CYS A 243 -1.92 -7.27 -5.80
C CYS A 243 -1.85 -8.35 -6.88
N THR A 244 -0.64 -8.85 -7.13
CA THR A 244 -0.35 -9.86 -8.15
C THR A 244 0.47 -11.02 -7.62
N LEU A 245 0.31 -12.22 -8.20
CA LEU A 245 1.09 -13.42 -7.89
C LEU A 245 1.81 -13.97 -9.13
#